data_AF-A0A0E4FYY4-F1
#
_entry.id   AF-A0A0E4FYY4-F1
#
_cell.length_a   1.000
_cell.length_b   1.000
_cell.length_c   1.000
_cell.angle_alpha   90.00
_cell.angle_beta   90.00
_cell.angle_gamma   90.00
#
_symmetry.space_group_name_H-M   'P 1'
#
loop_
_entity.id
_entity.type
_entity.pdbx_description
1 polymer ?
#
loop_
_entity_poly.entity_id
_entity_poly.type
_entity_poly.pdbx_seq_one_letter_code
_entity_poly.pdbx_strand_id
1 'polypeptide(L)' 'MLSINPDAHSIPELDHMHWGVEMARKGGIPADRVLNAMTLPEITRYLRQKRRSLARAA' A
#
# COMPACT_ATOMS: atom_id res chain seq x y z
N MET A 1 8.79 -1.63 0.55
CA MET A 1 7.57 -0.84 0.77
C MET A 1 6.47 -1.79 1.20
N LEU A 2 5.66 -1.43 2.19
CA LEU A 2 4.52 -2.22 2.64
C LEU A 2 3.24 -1.77 1.92
N SER A 3 2.37 -2.72 1.56
CA SER A 3 0.99 -2.46 1.14
C SER A 3 0.06 -3.11 2.15
N ILE A 4 -0.96 -2.39 2.58
CA ILE A 4 -2.03 -2.89 3.44
C ILE A 4 -3.25 -3.15 2.54
N ASN A 5 -3.82 -4.35 2.63
CA ASN A 5 -4.94 -4.79 1.79
C ASN A 5 -5.81 -5.75 2.62
N PRO A 6 -7.14 -5.55 2.72
CA PRO A 6 -8.01 -6.45 3.48
C PRO A 6 -8.41 -7.69 2.67
N ASP A 7 -8.11 -7.70 1.37
CA ASP A 7 -8.55 -8.72 0.41
C ASP A 7 -10.07 -8.93 0.46
N ALA A 8 -10.80 -7.80 0.42
CA ALA A 8 -12.24 -7.76 0.61
C ALA A 8 -12.99 -8.43 -0.55
N HIS A 9 -13.86 -9.38 -0.21
CA HIS A 9 -14.82 -10.05 -1.10
C HIS A 9 -16.25 -9.50 -0.93
N SER A 10 -16.44 -8.57 0.01
CA SER A 10 -17.69 -7.85 0.23
C SER A 10 -17.42 -6.42 0.73
N ILE A 11 -18.39 -5.50 0.59
CA ILE A 11 -18.23 -4.10 1.03
C ILE A 11 -17.89 -3.98 2.53
N PRO A 12 -18.54 -4.72 3.46
CA PRO A 12 -18.21 -4.63 4.88
C PRO A 12 -16.75 -5.02 5.21
N GLU A 13 -16.12 -5.88 4.40
CA GLU A 13 -14.74 -6.30 4.64
C GLU A 13 -13.71 -5.18 4.38
N LEU A 14 -14.10 -4.09 3.73
CA LEU A 14 -13.23 -2.90 3.62
C LEU A 14 -12.85 -2.35 5.00
N ASP A 15 -13.70 -2.53 6.02
CA ASP A 15 -13.42 -2.10 7.39
C ASP A 15 -12.26 -2.88 8.03
N HIS A 16 -11.92 -4.07 7.52
CA HIS A 16 -10.76 -4.85 7.98
C HIS A 16 -9.41 -4.15 7.69
N MET A 17 -9.38 -3.11 6.85
CA MET A 17 -8.21 -2.25 6.68
C MET A 17 -7.67 -1.70 8.00
N HIS A 18 -8.56 -1.46 8.98
CA HIS A 18 -8.18 -1.02 10.32
C HIS A 18 -7.13 -1.94 10.95
N TRP A 19 -7.34 -3.26 10.87
CA TRP A 19 -6.42 -4.24 11.45
C TRP A 19 -5.06 -4.24 10.75
N GLY A 20 -5.03 -4.00 9.45
CA GLY A 20 -3.79 -3.84 8.70
C GLY A 20 -2.97 -2.63 9.18
N VAL A 21 -3.63 -1.54 9.54
CA VAL A 21 -2.97 -0.35 10.13
C VAL A 21 -2.44 -0.66 11.53
N GLU A 22 -3.21 -1.33 12.38
CA GLU A 22 -2.75 -1.73 13.72
C GLU A 22 -1.53 -2.66 13.65
N MET A 23 -1.52 -3.59 12.70
CA MET A 23 -0.38 -4.48 12.48
C MET A 23 0.87 -3.72 12.00
N ALA A 24 0.72 -2.73 11.11
CA ALA A 24 1.85 -1.89 10.69
C ALA A 24 2.42 -1.08 11.87
N ARG A 25 1.57 -0.54 12.74
CA ARG A 25 1.98 0.19 13.96
C ARG A 25 2.69 -0.73 14.94
N LYS A 26 2.14 -1.92 15.20
CA LYS A 26 2.77 -2.94 16.06
C LYS A 26 4.14 -3.35 15.53
N GLY A 27 4.30 -3.43 14.21
CA GLY A 27 5.57 -3.71 13.54
C GLY A 27 6.56 -2.54 13.50
N GLY A 28 6.23 -1.38 14.07
CA GLY A 28 7.09 -0.19 14.03
C GLY A 28 7.30 0.37 12.62
N ILE A 29 6.38 0.13 11.70
CA ILE A 29 6.50 0.58 10.30
C ILE A 29 6.07 2.06 10.21
N PRO A 30 6.99 2.98 9.86
CA PRO A 30 6.63 4.39 9.70
C PRO A 30 5.77 4.60 8.44
N ALA A 31 4.96 5.66 8.45
CA ALA A 31 3.98 5.93 7.39
C ALA A 31 4.63 6.11 6.00
N ASP A 32 5.83 6.69 5.92
CA ASP A 32 6.59 6.87 4.68
C ASP A 32 7.08 5.55 4.04
N ARG A 33 6.94 4.43 4.75
CA ARG A 33 7.21 3.07 4.25
C ARG A 33 5.94 2.31 3.85
N VAL A 34 4.76 2.92 3.98
CA VAL A 34 3.45 2.34 3.66
C VAL A 34 2.87 3.01 2.40
N LEU A 35 2.60 2.22 1.36
CA LEU A 35 2.04 2.71 0.10
C LEU A 35 0.69 3.40 0.29
N ASN A 36 -0.16 2.88 1.18
CA ASN A 36 -1.50 3.40 1.47
C ASN A 36 -1.49 4.80 2.12
N ALA A 37 -0.36 5.23 2.69
CA ALA A 37 -0.21 6.56 3.29
C ALA A 37 0.22 7.64 2.29
N MET A 38 0.57 7.25 1.05
CA MET A 38 0.90 8.20 -0.01
C MET A 38 -0.35 8.94 -0.49
N THR A 39 -0.18 10.19 -0.89
CA THR A 39 -1.20 10.92 -1.64
C THR A 39 -1.41 10.31 -3.03
N LEU A 40 -2.55 10.61 -3.65
CA LEU A 40 -2.86 10.15 -5.01
C LEU A 40 -1.76 10.49 -6.05
N PRO A 41 -1.20 11.73 -6.10
CA PRO A 41 -0.11 12.03 -7.01
C PRO A 41 1.17 11.20 -6.76
N GLU A 42 1.48 10.92 -5.49
CA GLU A 42 2.68 10.18 -5.09
C GLU A 42 2.60 8.71 -5.49
N ILE A 43 1.50 8.02 -5.15
CA ILE A 43 1.33 6.60 -5.48
C ILE A 43 1.24 6.40 -7.01
N THR A 44 0.60 7.33 -7.71
CA THR A 44 0.52 7.30 -9.19
C THR A 44 1.91 7.40 -9.82
N ARG A 45 2.74 8.33 -9.33
CA ARG A 45 4.13 8.47 -9.78
C ARG A 45 4.95 7.22 -9.47
N TYR A 46 4.85 6.70 -8.25
CA TYR A 46 5.57 5.50 -7.82
C TYR A 46 5.25 4.29 -8.70
N LEU A 47 3.96 4.00 -8.94
CA LEU A 47 3.54 2.86 -9.76
C LEU A 47 3.99 3.01 -11.23
N ARG A 48 3.92 4.22 -11.80
CA ARG A 48 4.42 4.50 -13.16
C ARG A 48 5.93 4.23 -13.27
N GLN A 49 6.71 4.66 -12.28
CA GLN A 49 8.16 4.42 -12.24
C GLN A 49 8.48 2.93 -12.08
N LYS A 50 7.79 2.24 -11.16
CA LYS A 50 7.97 0.80 -10.93
C LYS A 50 7.71 0.00 -12.21
N ARG A 51 6.62 0.29 -12.92
CA ARG A 51 6.27 -0.34 -14.21
C ARG A 51 7.36 -0.14 -15.27
N ARG A 52 7.88 1.08 -15.39
CA ARG A 52 9.01 1.38 -16.31
C ARG A 52 10.26 0.60 -15.94
N SER A 53 10.56 0.42 -14.65
CA SER A 53 11.74 -0.35 -14.22
C SER A 53 11.60 -1.83 -14.56
N LEU A 54 10.41 -2.42 -14.37
CA LEU A 54 10.15 -3.82 -14.69
C LEU A 54 10.24 -4.08 -16.20
N ALA A 55 9.66 -3.19 -17.01
CA ALA A 55 9.73 -3.31 -18.47
C ALA A 55 11.15 -3.16 -19.05
N ARG A 56 12.09 -2.55 -18.31
CA ARG A 56 13.51 -2.45 -18.71
C ARG A 56 14.34 -3.64 -18.26
N ALA A 57 13.84 -4.42 -17.31
CA ALA A 57 14.52 -5.58 -16.74
C ALA A 57 14.10 -6.90 -17.40
N ALA A 58 13.03 -6.87 -18.20
CA ALA A 58 12.58 -7.96 -19.06
C ALA A 58 13.17 -7.80 -20.47
#